data_AF-A0A6B4ZVT7-F1
#
_entry.id   AF-A0A6B4ZVT7-F1
#
_cell.length_a   1.000
_cell.length_b   1.000
_cell.length_c   1.000
_cell.angle_alpha   90.00
_cell.angle_beta   90.00
_cell.angle_gamma   90.00
#
_symmetry.space_group_name_H-M   'P 1'
#
loop_
_entity.id
_entity.type
_entity.pdbx_description
1 polymer ?
#
loop_
_entity_poly.entity_id
_entity_poly.type
_entity_poly.pdbx_seq_one_letter_code
_entity_poly.pdbx_strand_id
1 'polypeptide(L)' 'MIVRNNLKKIRMQEFMMAPGEFAKFLDIDIKTYSNWERERSKPPLDRALRISEKLKRDVREIWYLE' A
#
# COMPACT_ATOMS: atom_id res chain seq x y z
N MET A 1 -15.98 0.60 12.07
CA MET A 1 -15.21 -0.02 10.98
C MET A 1 -14.11 0.94 10.55
N ILE A 2 -12.85 0.56 10.75
CA ILE A 2 -11.66 1.32 10.40
C ILE A 2 -11.00 0.60 9.22
N VAL A 3 -10.58 1.33 8.18
CA VAL A 3 -9.79 0.73 7.09
C VAL A 3 -8.34 0.58 7.56
N ARG A 4 -7.84 -0.65 7.59
CA ARG A 4 -6.44 -1.05 7.87
C ARG A 4 -5.73 -1.44 6.58
N ASN A 5 -4.41 -1.67 6.64
CA ASN A 5 -3.66 -2.14 5.48
C ASN A 5 -2.54 -3.15 5.77
N ASN A 6 -2.13 -3.87 4.73
CA ASN A 6 -1.04 -4.86 4.75
C ASN A 6 0.22 -4.38 4.00
N LEU A 7 0.36 -3.09 3.67
CA LEU A 7 1.47 -2.60 2.82
C LEU A 7 2.85 -2.96 3.38
N LYS A 8 3.04 -2.82 4.70
CA LYS A 8 4.31 -3.16 5.36
C LYS A 8 4.64 -4.64 5.19
N LYS A 9 3.64 -5.51 5.37
CA LYS A 9 3.79 -6.96 5.24
C LYS A 9 4.16 -7.33 3.80
N ILE A 10 3.40 -6.82 2.83
CA ILE A 10 3.64 -7.04 1.39
C ILE A 10 5.06 -6.58 1.02
N ARG A 11 5.43 -5.35 1.38
CA ARG A 11 6.76 -4.80 1.09
C ARG A 11 7.88 -5.66 1.66
N MET A 12 7.78 -6.06 2.91
CA MET A 12 8.85 -6.78 3.61
C MET A 12 8.95 -8.26 3.21
N GLN A 13 7.82 -8.94 2.99
CA GLN A 13 7.82 -10.38 2.75
C GLN A 13 8.02 -10.74 1.28
N GLU A 14 7.47 -9.94 0.35
CA GLU A 14 7.44 -10.31 -1.06
C GLU A 14 8.51 -9.57 -1.87
N PHE A 15 8.71 -8.28 -1.57
CA PHE A 15 9.61 -7.43 -2.35
C PHE A 15 10.95 -7.21 -1.66
N MET A 16 11.01 -7.30 -0.32
CA MET A 16 12.19 -7.03 0.49
C MET A 16 12.84 -5.66 0.18
N MET A 17 12.02 -4.69 -0.21
CA MET A 17 12.46 -3.35 -0.63
C MET A 17 12.48 -2.36 0.54
N ALA A 18 13.40 -1.41 0.47
CA ALA A 18 13.33 -0.22 1.33
C ALA A 18 12.05 0.57 1.02
N PRO A 19 11.46 1.32 1.98
CA PRO A 19 10.23 2.08 1.76
C PRO A 19 10.27 3.01 0.54
N GLY A 20 11.42 3.64 0.26
CA GLY A 20 11.59 4.51 -0.89
C GLY A 20 11.62 3.77 -2.23
N GLU A 21 12.22 2.58 -2.28
CA GLU A 21 12.23 1.73 -3.47
C GLU A 21 10.83 1.21 -3.76
N PHE A 22 10.10 0.78 -2.74
CA PHE A 22 8.74 0.30 -2.90
C PHE A 22 7.76 1.41 -3.28
N ALA A 23 7.93 2.64 -2.75
CA ALA A 23 7.16 3.80 -3.18
C ALA A 23 7.38 4.11 -4.67
N LYS A 24 8.63 4.09 -5.13
CA LYS A 24 8.98 4.23 -6.56
C LYS A 24 8.38 3.10 -7.38
N PHE A 25 8.47 1.85 -6.91
CA PHE A 25 7.84 0.71 -7.54
C PHE A 25 6.33 0.90 -7.66
N LEU A 26 5.65 1.48 -6.67
CA LEU A 26 4.22 1.78 -6.73
C LEU A 26 3.85 3.07 -7.48
N ASP A 27 4.83 3.80 -8.01
CA ASP A 27 4.66 5.09 -8.68
C ASP A 27 3.98 6.15 -7.78
N ILE A 28 4.42 6.21 -6.51
CA ILE A 28 3.93 7.16 -5.50
C ILE A 28 5.10 7.81 -4.76
N ASP A 29 4.84 9.01 -4.20
CA ASP A 29 5.82 9.66 -3.34
C ASP A 29 6.06 8.89 -2.03
N ILE A 30 7.29 8.91 -1.53
CA ILE A 30 7.70 8.19 -0.32
C ILE A 30 6.93 8.65 0.94
N LYS A 31 6.55 9.93 1.04
CA LYS A 31 5.74 10.42 2.17
C LYS A 31 4.33 9.88 2.08
N THR A 32 3.75 9.84 0.87
CA THR A 32 2.42 9.26 0.63
C THR A 32 2.40 7.79 1.01
N TYR A 33 3.37 7.01 0.50
CA TYR A 33 3.55 5.61 0.88
C TYR A 33 3.69 5.45 2.41
N SER A 34 4.58 6.24 3.02
CA SER A 34 4.88 6.19 4.44
C SER A 34 3.67 6.49 5.33
N ASN A 35 2.80 7.39 4.89
CA ASN A 35 1.55 7.72 5.58
C ASN A 35 0.54 6.60 5.48
N TRP A 36 0.42 5.96 4.31
CA TRP A 36 -0.46 4.80 4.12
C TRP A 36 0.04 3.58 4.91
N GLU A 37 1.33 3.24 4.81
CA GLU A 37 1.93 2.10 5.55
C GLU A 37 1.73 2.23 7.07
N ARG A 38 1.80 3.46 7.60
CA ARG A 38 1.60 3.77 9.03
C ARG A 38 0.16 4.13 9.39
N GLU A 39 -0.79 3.93 8.47
CA GLU A 39 -2.22 4.16 8.68
C GLU A 39 -2.60 5.60 9.08
N ARG A 40 -1.73 6.58 8.80
CA ARG A 40 -1.98 8.01 9.04
C ARG A 40 -2.98 8.60 8.05
N SER A 41 -3.04 8.04 6.85
CA SER A 41 -4.03 8.37 5.83
C SER A 41 -4.35 7.14 5.00
N LYS A 42 -5.38 7.25 4.17
CA LYS A 42 -5.86 6.18 3.28
C LYS A 42 -5.68 6.63 1.83
N PRO A 43 -5.42 5.72 0.89
CA PRO A 43 -5.44 6.07 -0.50
C PRO A 43 -6.87 6.46 -0.93
N PRO A 44 -7.04 7.33 -1.92
CA PRO A 44 -8.30 7.43 -2.63
C PRO A 44 -8.56 6.12 -3.40
N LEU A 45 -9.83 5.84 -3.71
CA LEU A 45 -10.26 4.54 -4.26
C LEU A 45 -9.56 4.20 -5.58
N ASP A 46 -9.38 5.17 -6.47
CA ASP A 46 -8.67 5.02 -7.75
C ASP A 46 -7.21 4.61 -7.56
N ARG A 47 -6.50 5.21 -6.59
CA ARG A 47 -5.12 4.81 -6.23
C ARG A 47 -5.08 3.40 -5.67
N ALA A 48 -6.02 3.05 -4.80
CA ALA A 48 -6.08 1.71 -4.20
C ALA A 48 -6.25 0.63 -5.28
N LEU A 49 -7.13 0.85 -6.25
CA LEU A 49 -7.37 -0.06 -7.37
C LEU A 49 -6.15 -0.17 -8.31
N ARG A 50 -5.50 0.95 -8.64
CA ARG A 50 -4.28 0.91 -9.47
C ARG A 50 -3.13 0.15 -8.78
N ILE A 51 -2.99 0.33 -7.46
CA ILE A 51 -1.98 -0.39 -6.69
C ILE A 51 -2.33 -1.88 -6.61
N SER A 52 -3.61 -2.24 -6.48
CA SER A 52 -4.03 -3.65 -6.47
C SER A 52 -3.73 -4.35 -7.79
N GLU A 53 -3.97 -3.68 -8.93
CA GLU A 53 -3.57 -4.19 -10.25
C GLU A 53 -2.04 -4.37 -10.36
N LYS A 54 -1.27 -3.38 -9.89
CA LYS A 54 0.20 -3.43 -9.95
C LYS A 54 0.80 -4.52 -9.07
N LEU A 55 0.21 -4.75 -7.90
CA LEU A 55 0.59 -5.83 -6.98
C LEU A 55 -0.02 -7.18 -7.37
N LYS A 56 -0.90 -7.22 -8.39
CA LYS A 56 -1.66 -8.40 -8.83
C LYS A 56 -2.38 -9.09 -7.67
N ARG A 57 -3.05 -8.29 -6.83
CA ARG A 57 -3.75 -8.71 -5.61
C ARG A 57 -5.15 -8.12 -5.57
N ASP A 58 -6.04 -8.74 -4.81
CA ASP A 58 -7.33 -8.12 -4.54
C ASP A 58 -7.12 -6.89 -3.64
N VAL A 59 -7.86 -5.81 -3.88
CA VAL A 59 -7.73 -4.57 -3.09
C VAL A 59 -7.97 -4.84 -1.60
N ARG A 60 -8.81 -5.82 -1.25
CA ARG A 60 -9.10 -6.23 0.14
C ARG A 60 -7.95 -6.96 0.81
N GLU A 61 -7.05 -7.58 0.06
CA GLU A 61 -5.81 -8.16 0.62
C GLU A 61 -4.82 -7.06 1.03
N ILE A 62 -4.93 -5.88 0.43
CA ILE A 62 -4.06 -4.73 0.70
C ILE A 62 -4.71 -3.79 1.72
N TRP A 63 -5.98 -3.43 1.55
CA TRP A 63 -6.77 -2.55 2.42
C TRP A 63 -8.11 -3.18 2.79
N TYR A 64 -8.37 -3.39 4.08
CA TYR A 64 -9.53 -4.12 4.58
C TYR A 64 -10.25 -3.37 5.71
N LEU A 65 -11.51 -3.73 5.95
CA LEU A 65 -12.32 -3.21 7.06
C LEU A 65 -12.10 -4.07 8.32
N GLU A 66 -11.78 -3.40 9.43
CA GLU A 66 -11.71 -3.94 10.80
C GLU A 66 -12.76 -3.27 11.70
#